data_AF-A0AAD9FJ96-F1
#
_entry.id   AF-A0AAD9FJ96-F1
#
_cell.length_a   1.000
_cell.length_b   1.000
_cell.length_c   1.000
_cell.angle_alpha   90.00
_cell.angle_beta   90.00
_cell.angle_gamma   90.00
#
_symmetry.space_group_name_H-M   'P 1'
#
loop_
_entity.id
_entity.type
_entity.pdbx_description
1 polymer ?
#
loop_
_entity_poly.entity_id
_entity_poly.type
_entity_poly.pdbx_seq_one_letter_code
_entity_poly.pdbx_strand_id
1 'polypeptide(L)'
;MEMSPNTVSSVLFPWSLWLLFFLTPVTRTTSSAPSSEAPPPANTTLLFDSGTSLRNCSCSAALRDCDEALANSLCRCHTAPRSALPPAGLTEPGTLTVWLKELWVLEELLNSSRVGHLRLSFCGIKPMDSQYLALLGLRTLRIHSAVPEAPYPHQEMTISPAAGLAMEIETLSFDISSSLSVTFLDVAVLNGLSALKAYSVLGPPAHTLPQHFPHLALPLALPSTDTPGDPKDPSEQASEPPLLFTFIY
;
A
#
# COMPACT_ATOMS: atom_id res chain seq x y z
N MET A 1 -33.37 51.46 -46.36
CA MET A 1 -33.21 51.39 -47.82
C MET A 1 -32.08 50.42 -48.10
N GLU A 2 -32.42 49.36 -48.83
CA GLU A 2 -31.50 48.35 -49.36
C GLU A 2 -30.41 48.97 -50.23
N MET A 3 -29.19 48.43 -50.19
CA MET A 3 -28.65 47.53 -51.23
C MET A 3 -27.13 47.34 -51.04
N SER A 4 -26.71 46.07 -51.14
CA SER A 4 -25.36 45.55 -51.46
C SER A 4 -24.85 46.16 -52.81
N PRO A 5 -23.61 45.95 -53.35
CA PRO A 5 -22.72 44.78 -53.16
C PRO A 5 -21.17 44.93 -53.34
N ASN A 6 -20.46 43.84 -53.03
CA ASN A 6 -19.27 43.22 -53.65
C ASN A 6 -18.02 44.06 -54.02
N THR A 7 -16.82 43.60 -53.59
CA THR A 7 -15.81 42.90 -54.45
C THR A 7 -14.41 42.85 -53.80
N VAL A 8 -13.98 41.63 -53.43
CA VAL A 8 -12.67 40.96 -53.63
C VAL A 8 -11.36 41.77 -53.47
N SER A 9 -10.48 41.41 -52.51
CA SER A 9 -9.34 40.50 -52.74
C SER A 9 -8.46 40.34 -51.49
N SER A 10 -8.25 39.06 -51.11
CA SER A 10 -6.99 38.40 -50.69
C SER A 10 -6.11 39.11 -49.63
N VAL A 11 -5.74 38.47 -48.52
CA VAL A 11 -4.65 37.47 -48.47
C VAL A 11 -4.52 36.93 -47.02
N LEU A 12 -4.26 35.62 -46.90
CA LEU A 12 -3.80 34.83 -45.73
C LEU A 12 -4.80 34.47 -44.63
N PHE A 13 -5.28 33.21 -44.63
CA PHE A 13 -5.05 32.26 -43.53
C PHE A 13 -5.36 30.83 -44.05
N PRO A 14 -4.51 29.82 -43.79
CA PRO A 14 -4.55 28.54 -44.48
C PRO A 14 -5.55 27.60 -43.81
N TRP A 15 -6.46 27.05 -44.61
CA TRP A 15 -7.37 25.99 -44.20
C TRP A 15 -7.22 24.78 -45.12
N SER A 16 -7.13 23.63 -44.47
CA SER A 16 -7.30 22.28 -45.01
C SER A 16 -6.21 21.76 -45.93
N LEU A 17 -5.55 20.68 -45.50
CA LEU A 17 -5.82 19.34 -46.00
C LEU A 17 -4.77 18.40 -45.39
N TRP A 18 -5.07 17.78 -44.26
CA TRP A 18 -4.64 16.41 -43.93
C TRP A 18 -5.64 15.86 -42.90
N LEU A 19 -6.86 15.65 -43.39
CA LEU A 19 -7.82 14.73 -42.79
C LEU A 19 -7.38 13.31 -43.19
N LEU A 20 -6.77 12.58 -42.27
CA LEU A 20 -6.89 11.13 -42.24
C LEU A 20 -7.55 10.74 -40.92
N PHE A 21 -8.87 10.76 -41.00
CA PHE A 21 -9.76 9.96 -40.18
C PHE A 21 -9.36 8.48 -40.31
N PHE A 22 -8.87 7.89 -39.22
CA PHE A 22 -9.20 6.51 -38.88
C PHE A 22 -9.89 6.52 -37.52
N LEU A 23 -11.16 6.89 -37.56
CA LEU A 23 -12.16 6.45 -36.59
C LEU A 23 -12.61 5.06 -37.02
N THR A 24 -12.32 4.03 -36.23
CA THR A 24 -13.23 2.90 -35.97
C THR A 24 -12.87 2.22 -34.65
N PRO A 25 -13.87 1.59 -34.00
CA PRO A 25 -14.07 1.81 -32.57
C PRO A 25 -14.16 0.50 -31.75
N VAL A 26 -14.26 0.67 -30.43
CA VAL A 26 -14.81 -0.30 -29.44
C VAL A 26 -14.06 -1.62 -29.27
N THR A 27 -13.45 -1.80 -28.08
CA THR A 27 -13.94 -2.82 -27.13
C THR A 27 -13.49 -2.52 -25.69
N ARG A 28 -14.51 -2.29 -24.84
CA ARG A 28 -14.59 -2.48 -23.39
C ARG A 28 -13.71 -1.62 -22.46
N THR A 29 -14.16 -0.39 -22.27
CA THR A 29 -14.27 0.17 -20.92
C THR A 29 -15.37 -0.61 -20.19
N THR A 30 -15.01 -1.58 -19.36
CA THR A 30 -15.96 -2.15 -18.41
C THR A 30 -16.11 -1.13 -17.29
N SER A 31 -17.09 -0.24 -17.44
CA SER A 31 -17.74 0.36 -16.27
C SER A 31 -18.37 -0.80 -15.51
N SER A 32 -17.66 -1.32 -14.51
CA SER A 32 -18.28 -2.16 -13.50
C SER A 32 -18.99 -1.23 -12.53
N ALA A 33 -20.33 -1.18 -12.69
CA ALA A 33 -21.25 -1.02 -11.56
C ALA A 33 -20.79 -1.89 -10.38
N PRO A 34 -21.11 -1.54 -9.11
CA PRO A 34 -20.57 -2.22 -7.96
C PRO A 34 -21.01 -3.68 -7.96
N SER A 35 -20.15 -4.55 -8.47
CA SER A 35 -20.21 -5.98 -8.25
C SER A 35 -19.94 -6.17 -6.77
N SER A 36 -21.03 -6.27 -6.01
CA SER A 36 -21.06 -6.86 -4.69
C SER A 36 -20.64 -8.32 -4.82
N GLU A 37 -19.34 -8.54 -4.94
CA GLU A 37 -18.70 -9.77 -4.54
C GLU A 37 -17.92 -9.43 -3.28
N ALA A 38 -18.58 -9.69 -2.15
CA ALA A 38 -17.89 -9.75 -0.88
C ALA A 38 -16.77 -10.81 -1.02
N PRO A 39 -15.49 -10.45 -0.82
CA PRO A 39 -14.46 -11.46 -0.71
C PRO A 39 -14.80 -12.41 0.46
N PRO A 40 -14.30 -13.65 0.43
CA PRO A 40 -14.60 -14.64 1.45
C PRO A 40 -14.26 -14.07 2.85
N PRO A 41 -14.99 -14.45 3.91
CA PRO A 41 -14.77 -13.92 5.25
C PRO A 41 -13.45 -14.47 5.78
N ALA A 42 -12.35 -13.82 5.40
CA ALA A 42 -11.10 -13.95 6.10
C ALA A 42 -11.22 -13.06 7.34
N ASN A 43 -10.97 -13.64 8.51
CA ASN A 43 -10.89 -12.96 9.80
C ASN A 43 -10.23 -11.57 9.61
N THR A 44 -11.06 -10.54 9.52
CA THR A 44 -10.59 -9.18 9.24
C THR A 44 -10.45 -8.51 10.58
N THR A 45 -9.22 -8.18 10.92
CA THR A 45 -8.89 -7.47 12.16
C THR A 45 -9.03 -5.99 11.86
N LEU A 46 -9.92 -5.32 12.58
CA LEU A 46 -10.14 -3.87 12.51
C LEU A 46 -9.55 -3.23 13.77
N LEU A 47 -8.64 -2.28 13.57
CA LEU A 47 -8.03 -1.48 14.62
C LEU A 47 -8.39 0.00 14.45
N PHE A 48 -8.81 0.67 15.52
CA PHE A 48 -9.03 2.11 15.49
C PHE A 48 -8.86 2.76 16.86
N ASP A 49 -8.53 4.06 16.87
CA ASP A 49 -8.42 4.84 18.10
C ASP A 49 -9.81 5.21 18.64
N SER A 50 -10.04 4.92 19.92
CA SER A 50 -11.21 5.31 20.70
C SER A 50 -10.84 6.34 21.78
N GLY A 51 -9.92 7.27 21.46
CA GLY A 51 -9.47 8.37 22.30
C GLY A 51 -8.13 8.06 22.98
N THR A 52 -8.16 7.40 24.15
CA THR A 52 -6.95 7.05 24.92
C THR A 52 -6.58 5.57 24.81
N SER A 53 -7.32 4.82 24.00
CA SER A 53 -7.21 3.36 23.90
C SER A 53 -7.48 2.89 22.48
N LEU A 54 -6.92 1.74 22.13
CA LEU A 54 -7.15 1.12 20.83
C LEU A 54 -8.32 0.15 20.93
N ARG A 55 -9.23 0.21 19.96
CA ARG A 55 -10.25 -0.82 19.76
C ARG A 55 -9.72 -1.85 18.79
N ASN A 56 -9.74 -3.11 19.21
CA ASN A 56 -9.44 -4.26 18.38
C ASN A 56 -10.72 -5.05 18.15
N CYS A 57 -11.18 -5.08 16.91
CA CYS A 57 -12.44 -5.66 16.50
C CYS A 57 -12.21 -6.81 15.51
N SER A 58 -12.86 -7.94 15.76
CA SER A 58 -12.98 -9.02 14.79
C SER A 58 -14.34 -8.93 14.10
N CYS A 59 -14.32 -8.73 12.79
CA CYS A 59 -15.50 -8.54 11.95
C CYS A 59 -15.66 -9.71 10.95
N SER A 60 -16.89 -10.16 10.73
CA SER A 60 -17.21 -11.20 9.74
C SER A 60 -17.44 -10.67 8.33
N ALA A 61 -17.62 -9.35 8.18
CA ALA A 61 -17.86 -8.67 6.92
C ALA A 61 -17.12 -7.33 6.87
N ALA A 62 -16.91 -6.81 5.67
CA ALA A 62 -16.36 -5.48 5.47
C ALA A 62 -17.35 -4.42 5.97
N LEU A 63 -16.83 -3.43 6.69
CA LEU A 63 -17.60 -2.31 7.21
C LEU A 63 -17.43 -1.06 6.36
N ARG A 64 -18.36 -0.12 6.52
CA ARG A 64 -18.16 1.25 6.04
C ARG A 64 -17.02 1.89 6.82
N ASP A 65 -16.04 2.43 6.11
CA ASP A 65 -14.90 3.06 6.75
C ASP A 65 -15.34 4.24 7.62
N CYS A 66 -14.61 4.45 8.72
CA CYS A 66 -14.82 5.55 9.66
C CYS A 66 -16.18 5.56 10.39
N ASP A 67 -16.88 4.42 10.46
CA ASP A 67 -18.12 4.27 11.22
C ASP A 67 -17.91 3.40 12.48
N GLU A 68 -17.44 4.05 13.55
CA GLU A 68 -17.12 3.39 14.82
C GLU A 68 -18.36 2.82 15.53
N ALA A 69 -19.52 3.48 15.39
CA ALA A 69 -20.76 3.01 16.00
C ALA A 69 -21.23 1.72 15.32
N LEU A 70 -21.11 1.65 14.00
CA LEU A 70 -21.37 0.44 13.24
C LEU A 70 -20.39 -0.68 13.60
N ALA A 71 -19.09 -0.37 13.71
CA ALA A 71 -18.08 -1.36 14.10
C ALA A 71 -18.36 -1.97 15.49
N ASN A 72 -18.69 -1.14 16.48
CA ASN A 72 -18.98 -1.58 17.83
C ASN A 72 -20.27 -2.42 17.94
N SER A 73 -21.21 -2.28 17.00
CA SER A 73 -22.47 -3.03 17.00
C SER A 73 -22.41 -4.33 16.20
N LEU A 74 -21.63 -4.36 15.12
CA LEU A 74 -21.55 -5.52 14.21
C LEU A 74 -20.34 -6.44 14.46
N CYS A 75 -19.32 -5.97 15.18
CA CYS A 75 -18.10 -6.72 15.41
C CYS A 75 -17.86 -7.03 16.88
N ARG A 76 -17.03 -8.05 17.12
CA ARG A 76 -16.56 -8.38 18.47
C ARG A 76 -15.35 -7.51 18.79
N CYS A 77 -15.58 -6.43 19.53
CA CYS A 77 -14.57 -5.44 19.87
C CYS A 77 -14.07 -5.55 21.31
N HIS A 78 -12.76 -5.48 21.48
CA HIS A 78 -12.08 -5.38 22.77
C HIS A 78 -11.32 -4.05 22.85
N THR A 79 -11.21 -3.50 24.07
CA THR A 79 -10.41 -2.30 24.30
C THR A 79 -9.05 -2.73 24.81
N ALA A 80 -7.99 -2.31 24.14
CA ALA A 80 -6.62 -2.50 24.58
C ALA A 80 -6.02 -1.12 24.93
N PRO A 81 -5.33 -0.99 26.07
CA PRO A 81 -4.57 0.22 26.33
C PRO A 81 -3.41 0.31 25.34
N ARG A 82 -2.98 1.53 25.00
CA ARG A 82 -1.85 1.76 24.08
C ARG A 82 -0.58 1.01 24.52
N SER A 83 -0.35 0.94 25.84
CA SER A 83 0.78 0.24 26.44
C SER A 83 0.74 -1.30 26.34
N ALA A 84 -0.42 -1.89 26.04
CA ALA A 84 -0.52 -3.33 25.82
C ALA A 84 -0.22 -3.73 24.36
N LEU A 85 -0.03 -2.76 23.47
CA LEU A 85 0.35 -3.02 22.10
C LEU A 85 1.86 -3.32 22.05
N PRO A 86 2.28 -4.39 21.35
CA PRO A 86 3.69 -4.62 21.15
C PRO A 86 4.26 -3.43 20.38
N PRO A 87 5.31 -2.76 20.89
CA PRO A 87 5.96 -1.69 20.14
C PRO A 87 6.51 -2.28 18.85
N ALA A 88 6.08 -1.74 17.70
CA ALA A 88 6.61 -2.09 16.39
C ALA A 88 6.71 -3.62 16.15
N GLY A 89 5.59 -4.28 15.84
CA GLY A 89 5.62 -5.74 15.74
C GLY A 89 4.28 -6.44 15.63
N LEU A 90 3.24 -5.77 15.14
CA LEU A 90 2.02 -6.49 14.79
C LEU A 90 2.36 -7.52 13.72
N THR A 91 1.95 -8.77 13.96
CA THR A 91 2.03 -9.84 12.99
C THR A 91 0.62 -10.29 12.69
N GLU A 92 0.04 -9.76 11.61
CA GLU A 92 -1.32 -10.09 11.21
C GLU A 92 -1.27 -11.08 10.03
N PRO A 93 -1.75 -12.32 10.20
CA PRO A 93 -1.76 -13.32 9.12
C PRO A 93 -2.83 -13.02 8.06
N GLY A 94 -3.86 -12.24 8.42
CA GLY A 94 -5.00 -11.89 7.58
C GLY A 94 -4.94 -10.47 7.02
N THR A 95 -6.13 -9.94 6.68
CA THR A 95 -6.28 -8.53 6.31
C THR A 95 -6.40 -7.68 7.55
N LEU A 96 -5.45 -6.75 7.71
CA LEU A 96 -5.49 -5.73 8.74
C LEU A 96 -6.15 -4.48 8.18
N THR A 97 -7.26 -4.06 8.80
CA THR A 97 -7.88 -2.75 8.54
C THR A 97 -7.56 -1.82 9.70
N VAL A 98 -7.03 -0.63 9.40
CA VAL A 98 -6.74 0.39 10.41
C VAL A 98 -7.48 1.66 10.03
N TRP A 99 -8.34 2.13 10.94
CA TRP A 99 -8.93 3.46 10.85
C TRP A 99 -8.16 4.40 11.76
N LEU A 100 -7.65 5.49 11.18
CA LEU A 100 -6.78 6.42 11.87
C LEU A 100 -7.31 7.85 11.79
N LYS A 101 -7.24 8.55 12.91
CA LYS A 101 -7.53 9.99 12.99
C LYS A 101 -6.25 10.79 13.20
N GLU A 102 -5.31 10.23 13.96
CA GLU A 102 -4.00 10.80 14.25
C GLU A 102 -2.85 9.89 13.80
N LEU A 103 -1.67 10.50 13.60
CA LEU A 103 -0.44 9.84 13.12
C LEU A 103 0.14 8.80 14.09
N TRP A 104 -0.05 8.98 15.40
CA TRP A 104 0.57 8.13 16.41
C TRP A 104 0.23 6.63 16.19
N VAL A 105 -0.96 6.34 15.66
CA VAL A 105 -1.38 4.96 15.33
C VAL A 105 -0.46 4.38 14.25
N LEU A 106 -0.05 5.15 13.25
CA LEU A 106 0.86 4.66 12.22
C LEU A 106 2.27 4.41 12.80
N GLU A 107 2.79 5.37 13.54
CA GLU A 107 4.15 5.34 14.07
C GLU A 107 4.37 4.26 15.14
N GLU A 108 3.45 4.14 16.11
CA GLU A 108 3.61 3.21 17.24
C GLU A 108 3.16 1.78 16.89
N LEU A 109 2.12 1.64 16.07
CA LEU A 109 1.46 0.36 15.84
C LEU A 109 1.94 -0.35 14.56
N LEU A 110 2.05 0.40 13.47
CA LEU A 110 2.31 -0.19 12.16
C LEU A 110 3.78 -0.16 11.77
N ASN A 111 4.58 0.72 12.37
CA ASN A 111 5.98 0.84 11.99
C ASN A 111 6.72 -0.46 12.33
N SER A 112 7.44 -0.99 11.35
CA SER A 112 8.12 -2.29 11.39
C SER A 112 7.20 -3.50 11.63
N SER A 113 5.88 -3.35 11.48
CA SER A 113 4.93 -4.46 11.60
C SER A 113 4.91 -5.34 10.35
N ARG A 114 4.63 -6.64 10.55
CA ARG A 114 4.51 -7.65 9.49
C ARG A 114 3.06 -7.85 9.11
N VAL A 115 2.66 -7.29 7.97
CA VAL A 115 1.28 -7.29 7.49
C VAL A 115 1.26 -7.58 6.00
N GLY A 116 0.62 -8.68 5.60
CA GLY A 116 0.49 -9.06 4.19
C GLY A 116 -0.52 -8.21 3.43
N HIS A 117 -1.68 -7.98 4.04
CA HIS A 117 -2.79 -7.26 3.42
C HIS A 117 -3.24 -6.13 4.33
N LEU A 118 -3.00 -4.88 3.92
CA LEU A 118 -3.27 -3.71 4.73
C LEU A 118 -4.33 -2.82 4.06
N ARG A 119 -5.34 -2.42 4.83
CA ARG A 119 -6.27 -1.37 4.49
C ARG A 119 -6.13 -0.23 5.49
N LEU A 120 -5.72 0.95 5.02
CA LEU A 120 -5.66 2.17 5.81
C LEU A 120 -6.84 3.06 5.45
N SER A 121 -7.60 3.51 6.44
CA SER A 121 -8.64 4.50 6.23
C SER A 121 -8.36 5.72 7.10
N PHE A 122 -8.18 6.86 6.44
CA PHE A 122 -7.96 8.11 7.12
C PHE A 122 -9.31 8.78 7.44
N CYS A 123 -9.62 8.85 8.73
CA CYS A 123 -10.88 9.33 9.31
C CYS A 123 -10.72 10.67 10.04
N GLY A 124 -9.52 11.27 9.99
CA GLY A 124 -9.25 12.57 10.59
C GLY A 124 -9.63 13.73 9.66
N ILE A 125 -9.58 14.93 10.22
CA ILE A 125 -9.87 16.18 9.49
C ILE A 125 -8.61 16.95 9.09
N LYS A 126 -7.47 16.66 9.75
CA LYS A 126 -6.21 17.36 9.53
C LYS A 126 -5.38 16.58 8.50
N PRO A 127 -4.91 17.21 7.41
CA PRO A 127 -4.08 16.51 6.44
C PRO A 127 -2.80 15.98 7.09
N MET A 128 -2.31 14.88 6.54
CA MET A 128 -1.09 14.20 6.95
C MET A 128 0.11 14.82 6.24
N ASP A 129 1.12 15.20 7.02
CA ASP A 129 2.41 15.60 6.47
C ASP A 129 3.18 14.37 5.98
N SER A 130 4.11 14.57 5.05
CA SER A 130 4.95 13.49 4.52
C SER A 130 5.84 12.92 5.63
N GLN A 131 5.65 11.64 5.89
CA GLN A 131 6.40 10.83 6.86
C GLN A 131 6.39 9.38 6.37
N TYR A 132 7.45 8.62 6.68
CA TYR A 132 7.59 7.27 6.17
C TYR A 132 7.29 6.23 7.24
N LEU A 133 6.41 5.29 6.87
CA LEU A 133 6.11 4.09 7.63
C LEU A 133 6.84 2.89 7.01
N ALA A 134 7.56 2.11 7.81
CA ALA A 134 8.15 0.85 7.35
C ALA A 134 7.20 -0.32 7.63
N LEU A 135 6.94 -1.15 6.63
CA LEU A 135 6.09 -2.34 6.71
C LEU A 135 6.84 -3.56 6.19
N LEU A 136 6.63 -4.72 6.80
CA LEU A 136 7.24 -5.98 6.38
C LEU A 136 6.22 -6.89 5.69
N GLY A 137 6.60 -7.44 4.54
CA GLY A 137 5.80 -8.48 3.88
C GLY A 137 4.54 -7.99 3.15
N LEU A 138 4.39 -6.68 2.93
CA LEU A 138 3.20 -6.10 2.31
C LEU A 138 3.00 -6.58 0.88
N ARG A 139 1.81 -7.10 0.58
CA ARG A 139 1.39 -7.60 -0.74
C ARG A 139 0.27 -6.77 -1.34
N THR A 140 -0.66 -6.31 -0.52
CA THR A 140 -1.74 -5.43 -0.99
C THR A 140 -1.92 -4.26 -0.04
N LEU A 141 -1.98 -3.06 -0.60
CA LEU A 141 -2.30 -1.84 0.10
C LEU A 141 -3.62 -1.28 -0.43
N ARG A 142 -4.58 -1.07 0.46
CA ARG A 142 -5.82 -0.33 0.19
C ARG A 142 -5.82 0.93 1.02
N ILE A 143 -6.12 2.06 0.39
CA ILE A 143 -6.20 3.36 1.04
C ILE A 143 -7.60 3.92 0.81
N HIS A 144 -8.20 4.37 1.91
CA HIS A 144 -9.37 5.21 1.91
C HIS A 144 -9.05 6.56 2.55
N SER A 145 -9.42 7.65 1.88
CA SER A 145 -9.38 8.99 2.44
C SER A 145 -10.79 9.51 2.63
N ALA A 146 -11.14 9.87 3.87
CA ALA A 146 -12.39 10.56 4.18
C ALA A 146 -12.27 12.09 4.04
N VAL A 147 -11.13 12.61 3.54
CA VAL A 147 -10.94 14.04 3.30
C VAL A 147 -11.95 14.51 2.24
N PRO A 148 -12.74 15.56 2.52
CA PRO A 148 -13.68 16.10 1.55
C PRO A 148 -12.99 16.48 0.24
N GLU A 149 -13.62 16.14 -0.88
CA GLU A 149 -13.15 16.48 -2.23
C GLU A 149 -11.78 15.90 -2.61
N ALA A 150 -11.26 14.92 -1.86
CA ALA A 150 -10.04 14.20 -2.24
C ALA A 150 -10.20 13.60 -3.65
N PRO A 151 -9.30 13.90 -4.61
CA PRO A 151 -9.41 13.39 -5.97
C PRO A 151 -9.32 11.86 -6.07
N TYR A 152 -8.58 11.23 -5.16
CA TYR A 152 -8.36 9.79 -5.11
C TYR A 152 -8.72 9.23 -3.72
N PRO A 153 -10.01 9.16 -3.38
CA PRO A 153 -10.47 8.78 -2.04
C PRO A 153 -10.45 7.27 -1.79
N HIS A 154 -10.34 6.47 -2.84
CA HIS A 154 -10.25 5.01 -2.76
C HIS A 154 -9.19 4.54 -3.74
N GLN A 155 -8.15 3.90 -3.21
CA GLN A 155 -7.02 3.43 -4.01
C GLN A 155 -6.61 2.04 -3.54
N GLU A 156 -6.18 1.20 -4.48
CA GLU A 156 -5.68 -0.14 -4.21
C GLU A 156 -4.45 -0.40 -5.07
N MET A 157 -3.44 -0.99 -4.45
CA MET A 157 -2.20 -1.39 -5.10
C MET A 157 -1.83 -2.80 -4.66
N THR A 158 -1.48 -3.64 -5.62
CA THR A 158 -0.83 -4.93 -5.38
C THR A 158 0.66 -4.78 -5.63
N ILE A 159 1.46 -5.19 -4.65
CA ILE A 159 2.91 -5.13 -4.69
C ILE A 159 3.41 -6.50 -5.13
N SER A 160 4.07 -6.52 -6.27
CA SER A 160 4.77 -7.68 -6.78
C SER A 160 6.12 -7.24 -7.33
N PRO A 161 7.17 -8.05 -7.23
CA PRO A 161 8.43 -7.75 -7.86
C PRO A 161 8.20 -7.58 -9.37
N ALA A 162 8.79 -6.55 -9.97
CA ALA A 162 8.76 -6.39 -11.42
C ALA A 162 9.37 -7.63 -12.08
N ALA A 163 8.88 -8.04 -13.25
CA ALA A 163 9.31 -9.28 -13.90
C ALA A 163 10.83 -9.42 -14.06
N GLY A 164 11.56 -8.31 -14.31
CA GLY A 164 13.02 -8.30 -14.35
C GLY A 164 13.68 -8.60 -13.00
N LEU A 165 13.16 -8.02 -11.92
CA LEU A 165 13.62 -8.30 -10.54
C LEU A 165 13.19 -9.69 -10.07
N ALA A 166 12.03 -10.17 -10.50
CA ALA A 166 11.59 -11.54 -10.23
C ALA A 166 12.56 -12.56 -10.83
N MET A 167 12.96 -12.36 -12.10
CA MET A 167 14.00 -13.20 -12.72
C MET A 167 15.34 -13.08 -11.99
N GLU A 168 15.76 -11.90 -11.55
CA GLU A 168 16.99 -11.73 -10.79
C GLU A 168 16.95 -12.49 -9.45
N ILE A 169 15.84 -12.39 -8.70
CA ILE A 169 15.62 -13.14 -7.45
C ILE A 169 15.57 -14.65 -7.69
N GLU A 170 14.92 -15.10 -8.78
CA GLU A 170 14.88 -16.51 -9.19
C GLU A 170 16.26 -17.02 -9.62
N THR A 171 17.06 -16.23 -10.34
CA THR A 171 18.45 -16.60 -10.71
C THR A 171 19.37 -16.69 -9.49
N LEU A 172 19.08 -15.92 -8.45
CA LEU A 172 19.76 -16.03 -7.16
C LEU A 172 19.33 -17.30 -6.39
N SER A 173 18.50 -18.17 -6.98
CA SER A 173 18.05 -19.46 -6.43
C SER A 173 17.23 -19.34 -5.15
N PHE A 174 16.58 -18.19 -4.93
CA PHE A 174 15.72 -17.97 -3.78
C PHE A 174 14.26 -18.18 -4.13
N ASP A 175 13.56 -18.91 -3.26
CA ASP A 175 12.11 -18.89 -3.26
C ASP A 175 11.65 -17.47 -2.90
N ILE A 176 10.81 -16.85 -3.73
CA ILE A 176 10.25 -15.51 -3.47
C ILE A 176 9.55 -15.52 -2.09
N SER A 177 9.05 -16.69 -1.67
CA SER A 177 8.47 -16.98 -0.37
C SER A 177 9.44 -16.75 0.81
N SER A 178 10.75 -16.85 0.58
CA SER A 178 11.84 -16.66 1.55
C SER A 178 12.46 -15.25 1.49
N SER A 179 12.12 -14.45 0.47
CA SER A 179 12.62 -13.07 0.34
C SER A 179 11.95 -12.15 1.37
N LEU A 180 12.75 -11.25 1.94
CA LEU A 180 12.28 -10.28 2.93
C LEU A 180 11.93 -8.97 2.22
N SER A 181 10.64 -8.65 2.12
CA SER A 181 10.18 -7.39 1.56
C SER A 181 9.95 -6.34 2.64
N VAL A 182 10.55 -5.17 2.44
CA VAL A 182 10.34 -3.97 3.25
C VAL A 182 9.64 -2.93 2.37
N THR A 183 8.53 -2.38 2.85
CA THR A 183 7.80 -1.32 2.16
C THR A 183 7.88 -0.03 2.97
N PHE A 184 8.33 1.04 2.34
CA PHE A 184 8.29 2.39 2.86
C PHE A 184 7.07 3.10 2.27
N LEU A 185 6.11 3.42 3.12
CA LEU A 185 4.90 4.13 2.72
C LEU A 185 4.99 5.58 3.19
N ASP A 186 4.97 6.53 2.25
CA ASP A 186 4.72 7.94 2.58
C ASP A 186 3.27 8.08 3.03
N VAL A 187 3.04 8.45 4.28
CA VAL A 187 1.69 8.56 4.86
C VAL A 187 0.88 9.72 4.27
N ALA A 188 1.52 10.66 3.55
CA ALA A 188 0.81 11.75 2.85
C ALA A 188 -0.16 11.24 1.77
N VAL A 189 0.01 10.01 1.28
CA VAL A 189 -0.94 9.37 0.34
C VAL A 189 -2.36 9.24 0.93
N LEU A 190 -2.47 9.21 2.26
CA LEU A 190 -3.76 9.13 2.96
C LEU A 190 -4.62 10.38 2.77
N ASN A 191 -4.02 11.48 2.31
CA ASN A 191 -4.76 12.69 1.93
C ASN A 191 -5.53 12.52 0.60
N GLY A 192 -5.23 11.48 -0.20
CA GLY A 192 -5.90 11.22 -1.48
C GLY A 192 -5.64 12.30 -2.55
N LEU A 193 -4.59 13.11 -2.40
CA LEU A 193 -4.26 14.21 -3.32
C LEU A 193 -3.57 13.73 -4.61
N SER A 194 -2.93 12.56 -4.58
CA SER A 194 -2.25 11.92 -5.69
C SER A 194 -2.68 10.47 -5.86
N ALA A 195 -2.56 9.98 -7.09
CA ALA A 195 -2.66 8.55 -7.37
C ALA A 195 -1.43 7.82 -6.79
N LEU A 196 -1.65 6.65 -6.20
CA LEU A 196 -0.59 5.81 -5.64
C LEU A 196 0.44 5.44 -6.71
N LYS A 197 1.71 5.62 -6.36
CA LYS A 197 2.86 5.20 -7.16
C LYS A 197 3.76 4.35 -6.30
N ALA A 198 4.42 3.40 -6.96
CA ALA A 198 5.43 2.60 -6.30
C ALA A 198 6.60 2.29 -7.22
N TYR A 199 7.76 2.13 -6.62
CA TYR A 199 8.91 1.49 -7.26
C TYR A 199 9.61 0.57 -6.27
N SER A 200 10.26 -0.46 -6.79
CA SER A 200 10.99 -1.44 -5.99
C SER A 200 12.45 -1.51 -6.43
N VAL A 201 13.33 -1.74 -5.46
CA VAL A 201 14.78 -1.90 -5.67
C VAL A 201 15.30 -3.05 -4.81
N LEU A 202 16.37 -3.70 -5.25
CA LEU A 202 17.09 -4.65 -4.41
C LEU A 202 17.84 -3.87 -3.33
N GLY A 203 17.59 -4.27 -2.08
CA GLY A 203 18.28 -3.77 -0.91
C GLY A 203 19.62 -4.48 -0.70
N PRO A 204 20.48 -3.95 0.17
CA PRO A 204 21.70 -4.62 0.58
C PRO A 204 21.37 -5.90 1.38
N PRO A 205 22.32 -6.83 1.56
CA PRO A 205 22.14 -8.02 2.40
C PRO A 205 21.66 -7.68 3.81
N ALA A 206 20.84 -8.54 4.41
CA ALA A 206 20.13 -8.27 5.65
C ALA A 206 21.05 -7.91 6.82
N HIS A 207 22.16 -8.64 6.94
CA HIS A 207 23.15 -8.39 7.98
C HIS A 207 23.84 -7.01 7.87
N THR A 208 23.88 -6.41 6.66
CA THR A 208 24.47 -5.08 6.43
C THR A 208 23.44 -3.94 6.51
N LEU A 209 22.16 -4.26 6.67
CA LEU A 209 21.08 -3.27 6.67
C LEU A 209 21.25 -2.21 7.79
N PRO A 210 21.64 -2.56 9.04
CA PRO A 210 21.88 -1.56 10.08
C PRO A 210 23.04 -0.59 9.76
N GLN A 211 23.98 -0.99 8.91
CA GLN A 211 25.12 -0.14 8.51
C GLN A 211 24.69 0.89 7.46
N HIS A 212 23.85 0.47 6.52
CA HIS A 212 23.33 1.35 5.46
C HIS A 212 22.14 2.21 5.94
N PHE A 213 21.39 1.71 6.92
CA PHE A 213 20.17 2.33 7.42
C PHE A 213 20.11 2.27 8.97
N PRO A 214 20.91 3.08 9.67
CA PRO A 214 21.04 3.03 11.13
C PRO A 214 19.75 3.38 11.89
N HIS A 215 18.79 4.02 11.22
CA HIS A 215 17.49 4.39 11.78
C HIS A 215 16.37 3.39 11.47
N LEU A 216 16.64 2.33 10.68
CA LEU A 216 15.67 1.28 10.41
C LEU A 216 15.73 0.21 11.50
N ALA A 217 14.92 0.39 12.54
CA ALA A 217 14.69 -0.61 13.57
C ALA A 217 13.70 -1.67 13.07
N LEU A 218 14.18 -2.58 12.21
CA LEU A 218 13.39 -3.71 11.72
C LEU A 218 13.62 -4.94 12.60
N PRO A 219 12.56 -5.61 13.10
CA PRO A 219 12.66 -6.91 13.75
C PRO A 219 12.90 -7.98 12.67
N LEU A 220 14.13 -8.03 12.15
CA LEU A 220 14.55 -9.06 11.21
C LEU A 220 14.92 -10.31 11.98
N ALA A 221 13.94 -11.19 12.20
CA ALA A 221 14.24 -12.57 12.54
C ALA A 221 14.83 -13.23 11.27
N LEU A 222 16.15 -13.20 11.15
CA LEU A 222 16.84 -14.07 10.20
C LEU A 222 16.60 -15.51 10.65
N PRO A 223 16.20 -16.43 9.75
CA PRO A 223 16.17 -17.84 10.09
C PRO A 223 17.60 -18.27 10.43
N SER A 224 17.88 -18.42 11.73
CA SER A 224 19.12 -19.01 12.22
C SER A 224 19.10 -20.49 11.84
N THR A 225 19.91 -20.90 10.87
CA THR A 225 20.22 -22.32 10.63
C THR A 225 21.22 -22.82 11.68
N ASP A 226 20.93 -22.62 12.95
CA ASP A 226 21.69 -23.26 14.03
C ASP A 226 20.96 -24.55 14.40
N THR A 227 21.17 -25.59 13.58
CA THR A 227 20.90 -26.96 14.01
C THR A 227 22.17 -27.45 14.71
N PRO A 228 22.14 -27.78 16.02
CA PRO A 228 23.32 -28.29 16.71
C PRO A 228 23.60 -29.71 16.24
N GLY A 229 24.61 -29.87 15.38
CA GLY A 229 25.22 -31.17 15.09
C GLY A 229 25.26 -31.56 13.61
N ASP A 230 26.10 -30.89 12.83
CA ASP A 230 26.97 -31.56 11.85
C ASP A 230 28.04 -30.55 11.38
N PRO A 231 29.35 -30.88 11.31
CA PRO A 231 30.33 -29.96 10.77
C PRO A 231 30.16 -29.90 9.25
N LYS A 232 29.39 -28.92 8.78
CA LYS A 232 29.19 -28.67 7.34
C LYS A 232 30.43 -28.01 6.74
N ASP A 233 30.79 -28.48 5.55
CA ASP A 233 31.92 -28.06 4.72
C ASP A 233 31.99 -26.52 4.57
N PRO A 234 33.15 -25.85 4.66
CA PRO A 234 33.28 -24.39 4.58
C PRO A 234 32.87 -23.76 3.25
N SER A 235 32.44 -24.56 2.27
CA SER A 235 32.12 -24.11 0.91
C SER A 235 30.62 -23.89 0.66
N GLU A 236 29.73 -24.24 1.59
CA GLU A 236 28.30 -23.91 1.51
C GLU A 236 27.97 -22.72 2.42
N GLN A 237 28.44 -21.55 2.00
CA GLN A 237 27.95 -20.29 2.56
C GLN A 237 26.54 -20.09 1.99
N ALA A 238 25.51 -20.49 2.77
CA ALA A 238 24.13 -20.26 2.40
C ALA A 238 23.96 -18.77 2.07
N SER A 239 23.72 -18.47 0.80
CA SER A 239 23.49 -17.10 0.34
C SER A 239 22.30 -16.53 1.11
N GLU A 240 22.45 -15.34 1.70
CA GLU A 240 21.32 -14.69 2.37
C GLU A 240 20.24 -14.31 1.36
N PRO A 241 18.95 -14.43 1.72
CA PRO A 241 17.86 -14.06 0.83
C PRO A 241 17.93 -12.56 0.49
N PRO A 242 17.71 -12.18 -0.78
CA PRO A 242 17.74 -10.79 -1.19
C PRO A 242 16.61 -10.03 -0.49
N LEU A 243 16.92 -8.81 -0.06
CA LEU A 243 15.93 -7.87 0.43
C LEU A 243 15.34 -7.07 -0.72
N LEU A 244 14.01 -6.94 -0.72
CA LEU A 244 13.32 -6.07 -1.67
C LEU A 244 12.79 -4.86 -0.93
N PHE A 245 13.24 -3.67 -1.32
CA PHE A 245 12.68 -2.41 -0.82
C PHE A 245 11.66 -1.88 -1.81
N THR A 246 10.47 -1.58 -1.33
CA THR A 246 9.41 -0.93 -2.11
C THR A 246 9.10 0.43 -1.49
N PHE A 247 9.02 1.47 -2.31
CA PHE A 247 8.67 2.81 -1.87
C PHE A 247 7.32 3.17 -2.49
N ILE A 248 6.38 3.62 -1.66
CA ILE A 248 5.02 4.00 -2.05
C ILE A 248 4.77 5.46 -1.66
N TYR A 249 4.23 6.24 -2.59
CA TYR A 249 3.94 7.68 -2.45
C TYR A 249 2.84 8.15 -3.42
#